data_AF-A0AAU5XY69-F1
#
_entry.id   AF-A0AAU5XY69-F1
#
_cell.length_a   1.000
_cell.length_b   1.000
_cell.length_c   1.000
_cell.angle_alpha   90.00
_cell.angle_beta   90.00
_cell.angle_gamma   90.00
#
_symmetry.space_group_name_H-M   'P 1'
#
loop_
_entity.id
_entity.type
_entity.pdbx_description
1 polymer ?
#
loop_
_entity_poly.entity_id
_entity_poly.type
_entity_poly.pdbx_seq_one_letter_code
_entity_poly.pdbx_strand_id
1 'polypeptide(L)'
;MNRKLRALLVGLALAGGLVVATGTASAGQVGDSTTFDVGYSYGTAGSFTWWNRVTEVQGDVHIADWRMSGDANPVTMINIVFDAMKGSTRIASEGRTVTFDDYPHGTRSIHFTLGNPDLVGGFDRIRITRCSYLETPNGLPPDCMVLGNFSRPF
;
A
#
# COMPACT_ATOMS: atom_id res chain seq x y z
N MET A 1 79.73 14.35 30.73
CA MET A 1 78.85 14.07 29.57
C MET A 1 77.53 14.80 29.83
N ASN A 2 77.28 15.95 29.20
CA ASN A 2 76.46 16.14 27.97
C ASN A 2 75.05 15.53 28.12
N ARG A 3 73.90 16.15 27.86
CA ARG A 3 73.45 17.43 27.26
C ARG A 3 71.91 17.48 27.48
N LYS A 4 71.35 18.64 27.88
CA LYS A 4 70.35 19.47 27.15
C LYS A 4 68.89 18.98 26.94
N LEU A 5 67.99 19.93 27.25
CA LEU A 5 66.78 20.40 26.55
C LEU A 5 65.41 19.69 26.67
N ARG A 6 64.47 20.44 27.28
CA ARG A 6 63.15 20.91 26.79
C ARG A 6 62.37 20.03 25.80
N ALA A 7 61.08 19.81 26.05
CA ALA A 7 59.98 20.44 25.30
C ALA A 7 58.59 19.94 25.73
N LEU A 8 57.67 20.90 25.75
CA LEU A 8 56.22 20.83 25.89
C LEU A 8 55.60 20.23 24.61
N LEU A 9 54.63 19.32 24.70
CA LEU A 9 53.72 19.01 23.59
C LEU A 9 52.31 18.75 24.12
N VAL A 10 51.49 19.80 24.03
CA VAL A 10 50.03 19.75 24.10
C VAL A 10 49.54 19.14 22.78
N GLY A 11 49.08 17.89 22.83
CA GLY A 11 48.48 17.21 21.68
C GLY A 11 46.98 17.49 21.61
N LEU A 12 46.60 18.52 20.85
CA LEU A 12 45.22 18.75 20.44
C LEU A 12 44.87 17.71 19.37
N ALA A 13 44.26 16.59 19.77
CA ALA A 13 43.76 15.60 18.83
C ALA A 13 42.48 16.14 18.16
N LEU A 14 42.61 16.64 16.92
CA LEU A 14 41.46 16.80 16.04
C LEU A 14 40.86 15.41 15.80
N ALA A 15 39.78 15.09 16.50
CA ALA A 15 38.89 14.01 16.14
C ALA A 15 38.15 14.41 14.85
N GLY A 16 38.81 14.17 13.71
CA GLY A 16 38.15 14.17 12.41
C GLY A 16 37.14 13.03 12.38
N GLY A 17 35.89 13.32 12.75
CA GLY A 17 34.78 12.40 12.58
C GLY A 17 34.60 12.09 11.11
N LEU A 18 35.04 10.91 10.69
CA LEU A 18 34.63 10.31 9.43
C LEU A 18 33.13 10.01 9.55
N VAL A 19 32.29 10.96 9.11
CA VAL A 19 30.88 10.69 8.87
C VAL A 19 30.84 9.75 7.67
N VAL A 20 30.81 8.45 7.94
CA VAL A 20 30.33 7.48 6.96
C VAL A 20 28.86 7.82 6.81
N ALA A 21 28.55 8.64 5.81
CA ALA A 21 27.21 8.72 5.29
C ALA A 21 26.88 7.30 4.83
N THR A 22 26.15 6.55 5.67
CA THR A 22 25.35 5.43 5.20
C THR A 22 24.30 6.06 4.29
N GLY A 23 24.70 6.36 3.06
CA GLY A 23 23.75 6.54 1.99
C GLY A 23 22.93 5.25 2.04
N THR A 24 21.68 5.36 2.47
CA THR A 24 20.68 4.34 2.16
C THR A 24 20.82 4.15 0.67
N ALA A 25 21.40 3.01 0.28
CA ALA A 25 21.35 2.56 -1.09
C ALA A 25 19.86 2.35 -1.38
N SER A 26 19.20 3.41 -1.80
CA SER A 26 18.07 3.34 -2.69
C SER A 26 18.65 2.66 -3.92
N ALA A 27 18.62 1.33 -3.94
CA ALA A 27 18.56 0.59 -5.19
C ALA A 27 17.34 1.18 -5.89
N GLY A 28 17.59 2.17 -6.76
CA GLY A 28 16.60 2.88 -7.52
C GLY A 28 16.01 1.90 -8.50
N GLN A 29 15.06 1.10 -8.01
CA GLN A 29 14.28 0.23 -8.87
C GLN A 29 13.28 1.15 -9.55
N VAL A 30 13.32 1.18 -10.88
CA VAL A 30 12.29 1.85 -11.70
C VAL A 30 10.95 1.26 -11.26
N GLY A 31 10.08 2.09 -10.71
CA GLY A 31 8.75 1.67 -10.32
C GLY A 31 8.02 1.19 -11.58
N ASP A 32 7.74 -0.11 -11.65
CA ASP A 32 6.88 -0.62 -12.71
C ASP A 32 5.44 -0.31 -12.36
N SER A 33 4.68 0.17 -13.35
CA SER A 33 3.30 0.61 -13.16
C SER A 33 2.35 -0.42 -13.74
N THR A 34 1.47 -0.96 -12.90
CA THR A 34 0.38 -1.86 -13.32
C THR A 34 -0.95 -1.16 -13.12
N THR A 35 -1.73 -0.98 -14.18
CA THR A 35 -3.10 -0.48 -14.05
C THR A 35 -4.06 -1.60 -13.66
N PHE A 36 -5.12 -1.25 -12.95
CA PHE A 36 -6.22 -2.16 -12.63
C PHE A 36 -7.55 -1.45 -12.80
N ASP A 37 -8.55 -2.21 -13.22
CA ASP A 37 -9.96 -1.82 -13.21
C ASP A 37 -10.75 -3.08 -12.90
N VAL A 38 -11.29 -3.16 -11.68
CA VAL A 38 -11.92 -4.36 -11.16
C VAL A 38 -13.24 -4.06 -10.47
N GLY A 39 -14.25 -4.87 -10.75
CA GLY A 39 -15.62 -4.67 -10.27
C GLY A 39 -16.41 -3.73 -11.17
N TYR A 40 -17.45 -4.25 -11.82
CA TYR A 40 -18.22 -3.52 -12.83
C TYR A 40 -19.17 -2.47 -12.20
N SER A 41 -20.08 -2.91 -11.33
CA SER A 41 -21.05 -2.03 -10.65
C SER A 41 -20.54 -1.49 -9.31
N TYR A 42 -19.59 -2.19 -8.69
CA TYR A 42 -19.04 -1.87 -7.38
C TYR A 42 -17.58 -2.25 -7.42
N GLY A 43 -16.73 -1.25 -7.64
CA GLY A 43 -15.40 -1.49 -8.16
C GLY A 43 -14.35 -0.51 -7.69
N THR A 44 -13.14 -0.77 -8.13
CA THR A 44 -12.00 0.11 -7.95
C THR A 44 -11.16 0.10 -9.22
N ALA A 45 -10.68 1.27 -9.60
CA ALA A 45 -9.79 1.45 -10.72
C ALA A 45 -8.61 2.31 -10.29
N GLY A 46 -7.44 2.07 -10.85
CA GLY A 46 -6.23 2.74 -10.42
C GLY A 46 -4.95 2.13 -10.97
N SER A 47 -3.85 2.37 -10.26
CA SER A 47 -2.54 1.84 -10.57
C SER A 47 -1.76 1.44 -9.33
N PHE A 48 -0.85 0.49 -9.54
CA PHE A 48 0.18 0.06 -8.61
C PHE A 48 1.52 0.52 -9.15
N THR A 49 2.31 1.23 -8.34
CA THR A 49 3.74 1.46 -8.63
C THR A 49 4.57 0.55 -7.75
N TRP A 50 5.14 -0.50 -8.35
CA TRP A 50 5.86 -1.55 -7.65
C TRP A 50 7.28 -1.11 -7.30
N TRP A 51 7.57 -1.01 -6.01
CA TRP A 51 8.92 -0.83 -5.50
C TRP A 51 9.49 -2.16 -4.97
N ASN A 52 10.73 -2.15 -4.50
CA ASN A 52 11.39 -3.38 -4.06
C ASN A 52 10.63 -4.10 -2.92
N ARG A 53 10.15 -3.33 -1.94
CA ARG A 53 9.56 -3.86 -0.69
C ARG A 53 8.16 -3.35 -0.38
N VAL A 54 7.76 -2.29 -1.08
CA VAL A 54 6.48 -1.62 -0.93
C VAL A 54 5.89 -1.36 -2.31
N THR A 55 4.62 -1.02 -2.37
CA THR A 55 3.95 -0.61 -3.60
C THR A 55 3.09 0.59 -3.27
N GLU A 56 3.15 1.58 -4.13
CA GLU A 56 2.24 2.71 -4.05
C GLU A 56 0.96 2.34 -4.78
N VAL A 57 -0.19 2.56 -4.13
CA VAL A 57 -1.51 2.32 -4.70
C VAL A 57 -2.18 3.67 -4.86
N GLN A 58 -2.62 3.98 -6.08
CA GLN A 58 -3.37 5.19 -6.39
C GLN A 58 -4.60 4.83 -7.23
N GLY A 59 -5.69 5.58 -7.09
CA GLY A 59 -6.90 5.42 -7.90
C GLY A 59 -8.15 5.84 -7.16
N ASP A 60 -9.25 5.17 -7.45
CA ASP A 60 -10.55 5.45 -6.85
C ASP A 60 -11.34 4.17 -6.61
N VAL A 61 -12.15 4.19 -5.55
CA VAL A 61 -13.25 3.24 -5.32
C VAL A 61 -14.53 3.93 -5.74
N HIS A 62 -15.35 3.27 -6.55
CA HIS A 62 -16.60 3.83 -7.03
C HIS A 62 -17.78 2.87 -6.80
N ILE A 63 -18.94 3.48 -6.60
CA ILE A 63 -20.22 2.81 -6.49
C ILE A 63 -21.04 3.21 -7.72
N ALA A 64 -21.32 2.26 -8.62
CA ALA A 64 -22.29 2.47 -9.69
C ALA A 64 -23.71 2.42 -9.13
N ASP A 65 -24.63 3.08 -9.82
CA ASP A 65 -26.00 3.26 -9.38
C ASP A 65 -26.73 1.93 -9.13
N TRP A 66 -26.97 1.62 -7.86
CA TRP A 66 -27.73 0.45 -7.43
C TRP A 66 -29.18 0.48 -7.90
N ARG A 67 -29.74 1.66 -8.21
CA ARG A 67 -31.12 1.77 -8.69
C ARG A 67 -31.29 1.16 -10.09
N MET A 68 -30.20 0.87 -10.79
CA MET A 68 -30.25 0.18 -12.08
C MET A 68 -30.37 -1.33 -11.97
N SER A 69 -30.12 -1.96 -10.81
CA SER A 69 -30.13 -3.43 -10.71
C SER A 69 -31.50 -4.03 -10.41
N GLY A 70 -32.50 -3.22 -10.02
CA GLY A 70 -33.85 -3.72 -9.69
C GLY A 70 -33.90 -4.67 -8.49
N ASP A 71 -32.80 -4.79 -7.73
CA ASP A 71 -32.69 -5.71 -6.60
C ASP A 71 -33.39 -5.16 -5.35
N ALA A 72 -34.11 -6.04 -4.65
CA ALA A 72 -34.92 -5.69 -3.48
C ALA A 72 -34.09 -5.36 -2.22
N ASN A 73 -32.78 -5.61 -2.23
CA ASN A 73 -31.89 -5.36 -1.09
C ASN A 73 -30.76 -4.42 -1.51
N PRO A 74 -30.83 -3.12 -1.18
CA PRO A 74 -29.77 -2.19 -1.52
C PRO A 74 -28.48 -2.56 -0.78
N VAL A 75 -27.37 -2.61 -1.51
CA VAL A 75 -26.04 -2.52 -0.91
C VAL A 75 -25.93 -1.12 -0.32
N THR A 76 -25.43 -0.99 0.92
CA THR A 76 -25.35 0.30 1.61
C THR A 76 -23.94 0.70 1.98
N MET A 77 -23.03 -0.26 1.96
CA MET A 77 -21.63 -0.02 2.16
C MET A 77 -20.80 -1.03 1.36
N ILE A 78 -19.72 -0.55 0.76
CA ILE A 78 -18.73 -1.37 0.08
C ILE A 78 -17.38 -1.09 0.71
N ASN A 79 -16.66 -2.14 1.06
CA ASN A 79 -15.27 -2.06 1.48
C ASN A 79 -14.38 -2.76 0.46
N ILE A 80 -13.43 -2.03 -0.11
CA ILE A 80 -12.39 -2.59 -0.98
C ILE A 80 -11.12 -2.76 -0.14
N VAL A 81 -10.59 -3.98 -0.13
CA VAL A 81 -9.39 -4.36 0.62
C VAL A 81 -8.29 -4.77 -0.34
N PHE A 82 -7.13 -4.15 -0.17
CA PHE A 82 -5.90 -4.44 -0.89
C PHE A 82 -4.96 -5.20 0.04
N ASP A 83 -4.73 -6.48 -0.25
CA ASP A 83 -3.80 -7.32 0.49
C ASP A 83 -2.49 -7.46 -0.28
N ALA A 84 -1.36 -7.10 0.34
CA ALA A 84 -0.05 -7.53 -0.13
C ALA A 84 0.23 -8.94 0.37
N MET A 85 0.52 -9.84 -0.55
CA MET A 85 0.74 -11.26 -0.31
C MET A 85 2.20 -11.61 -0.58
N LYS A 86 2.74 -12.54 0.21
CA LYS A 86 3.97 -13.28 -0.05
C LYS A 86 3.61 -14.77 -0.08
N GLY A 87 3.45 -15.33 -1.27
CA GLY A 87 2.85 -16.64 -1.44
C GLY A 87 1.39 -16.67 -0.95
N SER A 88 1.10 -17.53 0.03
CA SER A 88 -0.22 -17.62 0.67
C SER A 88 -0.38 -16.71 1.89
N THR A 89 0.70 -16.07 2.34
CA THR A 89 0.69 -15.25 3.56
C THR A 89 0.40 -13.79 3.23
N ARG A 90 -0.58 -13.21 3.93
CA ARG A 90 -0.81 -11.76 3.89
C ARG A 90 0.22 -11.05 4.76
N ILE A 91 0.93 -10.09 4.18
CA ILE A 91 1.98 -9.33 4.86
C ILE A 91 1.57 -7.90 5.24
N ALA A 92 0.62 -7.32 4.51
CA ALA A 92 0.03 -6.01 4.77
C ALA A 92 -1.37 -5.96 4.14
N SER A 93 -2.23 -5.08 4.65
CA SER A 93 -3.60 -4.90 4.18
C SER A 93 -3.98 -3.45 4.37
N GLU A 94 -4.62 -2.85 3.37
CA GLU A 94 -5.24 -1.53 3.48
C GLU A 94 -6.63 -1.58 2.86
N GLY A 95 -7.59 -0.90 3.48
CA GLY A 95 -8.98 -0.91 3.07
C GLY A 95 -9.55 0.49 2.87
N ARG A 96 -10.51 0.62 1.95
CA ARG A 96 -11.28 1.83 1.74
C ARG A 96 -12.75 1.50 1.65
N THR A 97 -13.51 2.12 2.53
CA THR A 97 -14.95 1.95 2.64
C THR A 97 -15.67 3.14 2.03
N VAL A 98 -16.69 2.85 1.23
CA VAL A 98 -17.58 3.84 0.62
C VAL A 98 -19.01 3.48 1.00
N THR A 99 -19.76 4.47 1.46
CA THR A 99 -21.15 4.34 1.87
C THR A 99 -22.08 4.92 0.81
N PHE A 100 -23.27 4.37 0.66
CA PHE A 100 -24.25 4.85 -0.34
C PHE A 100 -24.89 6.18 0.04
N ASP A 101 -24.75 6.65 1.28
CA ASP A 101 -25.10 8.02 1.66
C ASP A 101 -24.28 9.08 0.87
N ASP A 102 -23.18 8.66 0.23
CA ASP A 102 -22.35 9.51 -0.64
C ASP A 102 -22.89 9.62 -2.09
N TYR A 103 -24.10 9.11 -2.35
CA TYR A 103 -24.77 9.10 -3.67
C TYR A 103 -25.28 10.51 -4.09
N PRO A 104 -25.30 10.89 -5.39
CA PRO A 104 -25.17 10.08 -6.62
C PRO A 104 -23.77 9.65 -7.04
N HIS A 105 -22.73 10.09 -6.34
CA HIS A 105 -21.35 9.92 -6.79
C HIS A 105 -20.43 9.54 -5.63
N GLY A 106 -20.69 8.38 -5.04
CA GLY A 106 -19.81 7.77 -4.05
C GLY A 106 -18.51 7.31 -4.70
N THR A 107 -17.64 8.26 -5.05
CA THR A 107 -16.26 8.00 -5.44
C THR A 107 -15.36 8.43 -4.29
N ARG A 108 -14.43 7.55 -3.92
CA ARG A 108 -13.41 7.85 -2.92
C ARG A 108 -12.04 7.54 -3.50
N SER A 109 -11.23 8.57 -3.59
CA SER A 109 -9.85 8.41 -4.00
C SER A 109 -9.06 7.61 -2.97
N ILE A 110 -8.18 6.78 -3.48
CA ILE A 110 -7.28 5.95 -2.70
C ILE A 110 -5.86 6.38 -3.04
N HIS A 111 -5.08 6.62 -2.01
CA HIS A 111 -3.64 6.83 -2.13
C HIS A 111 -2.99 6.35 -0.85
N PHE A 112 -2.21 5.28 -0.94
CA PHE A 112 -1.47 4.73 0.20
C PHE A 112 -0.28 3.90 -0.27
N THR A 113 0.61 3.60 0.67
CA THR A 113 1.70 2.63 0.48
C THR A 113 1.30 1.29 1.10
N LEU A 114 1.49 0.20 0.36
CA LEU A 114 1.18 -1.16 0.78
C LEU A 114 2.45 -2.02 0.77
N GLY A 115 2.64 -2.85 1.80
CA GLY A 115 3.78 -3.76 1.91
C GLY A 115 4.50 -3.59 3.24
N ASN A 116 5.75 -4.06 3.29
CA ASN A 116 6.58 -3.98 4.49
C ASN A 116 8.01 -3.60 4.10
N PRO A 117 8.51 -2.41 4.49
CA PRO A 117 9.85 -1.94 4.12
C PRO A 117 10.98 -2.79 4.72
N ASP A 118 10.72 -3.57 5.77
CA ASP A 118 11.70 -4.43 6.42
C ASP A 118 11.68 -5.87 5.88
N LEU A 119 10.69 -6.20 5.05
CA LEU A 119 10.58 -7.54 4.46
C LEU A 119 11.55 -7.68 3.29
N VAL A 120 12.66 -8.38 3.54
CA VAL A 120 13.65 -8.71 2.51
C VAL A 120 12.98 -9.52 1.38
N GLY A 121 13.22 -9.09 0.14
CA GLY A 121 12.59 -9.63 -1.06
C GLY A 121 11.15 -9.16 -1.31
N GLY A 122 10.61 -8.28 -0.45
CA GLY A 122 9.27 -7.73 -0.61
C GLY A 122 8.20 -8.81 -0.65
N PHE A 123 7.21 -8.58 -1.51
CA PHE A 123 6.00 -9.38 -1.66
C PHE A 123 5.73 -9.64 -3.15
N ASP A 124 4.96 -10.68 -3.47
CA ASP A 124 4.84 -11.23 -4.82
C ASP A 124 3.52 -10.87 -5.53
N ARG A 125 2.48 -10.53 -4.77
CA ARG A 125 1.15 -10.27 -5.34
C ARG A 125 0.34 -9.26 -4.52
N ILE A 126 -0.48 -8.47 -5.21
CA ILE A 126 -1.60 -7.74 -4.63
C ILE A 126 -2.90 -8.49 -4.92
N ARG A 127 -3.70 -8.74 -3.88
CA ARG A 127 -5.06 -9.27 -4.00
C ARG A 127 -6.06 -8.18 -3.63
N ILE A 128 -6.99 -7.89 -4.54
CA ILE A 128 -8.08 -6.94 -4.29
C ILE A 128 -9.35 -7.73 -3.96
N THR A 129 -9.95 -7.45 -2.81
CA THR A 129 -11.18 -8.07 -2.33
C THR A 129 -12.23 -7.00 -2.10
N ARG A 130 -13.46 -7.25 -2.57
CA ARG A 130 -14.63 -6.41 -2.24
C ARG A 130 -15.49 -7.12 -1.22
N CYS A 131 -15.86 -6.41 -0.17
CA CYS A 131 -16.89 -6.82 0.78
C CYS A 131 -18.08 -5.87 0.67
N SER A 132 -19.24 -6.43 0.33
CA SER A 132 -20.51 -5.71 0.19
C SER A 132 -21.38 -5.96 1.42
N TYR A 133 -21.92 -4.87 1.98
CA TYR A 133 -22.82 -4.92 3.12
C TYR A 133 -24.22 -4.53 2.64
N LEU A 134 -25.18 -5.42 2.91
CA LEU A 134 -26.58 -5.22 2.57
C LEU A 134 -27.30 -4.63 3.78
N GLU A 135 -28.16 -3.65 3.57
CA GLU A 135 -29.19 -3.31 4.57
C GLU A 135 -30.17 -4.47 4.65
N THR A 136 -29.88 -5.41 5.55
CA THR A 136 -30.83 -6.46 5.91
C THR A 136 -31.23 -6.27 7.37
N PRO A 137 -32.51 -6.48 7.72
CA PRO A 137 -32.99 -6.39 9.11
C PRO A 137 -32.24 -7.30 10.10
N ASN A 138 -31.50 -8.30 9.58
CA ASN A 138 -30.88 -9.37 10.35
C ASN A 138 -29.36 -9.28 10.44
N GLY A 139 -28.72 -8.22 9.89
CA GLY A 139 -27.27 -8.03 10.00
C GLY A 139 -26.45 -9.17 9.41
N LEU A 140 -26.80 -9.64 8.21
CA LEU A 140 -26.06 -10.70 7.53
C LEU A 140 -24.56 -10.33 7.40
N PRO A 141 -23.66 -11.33 7.43
CA PRO A 141 -22.24 -11.08 7.21
C PRO A 141 -22.02 -10.45 5.82
N PRO A 142 -20.96 -9.65 5.66
CA PRO A 142 -20.65 -9.07 4.36
C PRO A 142 -20.38 -10.16 3.32
N ASP A 143 -20.90 -9.96 2.12
CA ASP A 143 -20.55 -10.78 0.97
C ASP A 143 -19.19 -10.31 0.42
N CYS A 144 -18.16 -11.13 0.65
CA CYS A 144 -16.80 -10.82 0.25
C CYS A 144 -16.35 -11.68 -0.93
N MET A 145 -15.86 -11.04 -1.99
CA MET A 145 -15.33 -11.70 -3.17
C MET A 145 -14.01 -11.08 -3.65
N VAL A 146 -13.12 -11.91 -4.18
CA VAL A 146 -11.88 -11.46 -4.81
C VAL A 146 -12.21 -10.86 -6.17
N LEU A 147 -11.86 -9.59 -6.38
CA LEU A 147 -12.05 -8.90 -7.64
C LEU A 147 -10.86 -9.07 -8.59
N GLY A 148 -9.64 -9.18 -8.04
CA GLY A 148 -8.42 -9.28 -8.85
C GLY A 148 -7.21 -9.77 -8.07
N ASN A 149 -6.27 -10.36 -8.81
CA ASN A 149 -4.98 -10.83 -8.31
C ASN A 149 -3.89 -10.36 -9.28
N PHE A 150 -2.98 -9.52 -8.80
CA PHE A 150 -1.95 -8.88 -9.62
C PHE A 150 -0.57 -9.29 -9.12
N SER A 151 0.15 -10.04 -9.95
CA SER A 151 1.52 -10.44 -9.65
C SER A 151 2.47 -9.30 -9.96
N ARG A 152 3.55 -9.22 -9.18
CA ARG A 152 4.63 -8.29 -9.46
C ARG A 152 5.27 -8.60 -10.84
N PRO A 153 5.43 -7.63 -11.74
CA PRO A 153 6.19 -7.81 -12.98
C PRO A 153 7.68 -7.97 -12.65
N PHE A 154 8.34 -8.93 -13.30
CA PHE A 154 9.75 -9.30 -13.08
C PHE A 154 10.67 -8.68 -14.13
#